data_AF-A0A2S8UIX3-F1
#
_entry.id   AF-A0A2S8UIX3-F1
#
_cell.length_a   1.000
_cell.length_b   1.000
_cell.length_c   1.000
_cell.angle_alpha   90.00
_cell.angle_beta   90.00
_cell.angle_gamma   90.00
#
_symmetry.space_group_name_H-M   'P 1'
#
loop_
_entity.id
_entity.type
_entity.pdbx_description
1 polymer ?
#
loop_
_entity_poly.entity_id
_entity_poly.type
_entity_poly.pdbx_seq_one_letter_code
_entity_poly.pdbx_strand_id
1 'polypeptide(L)' 'MKYACIVEFYHGGKKHIQRFTVETELSSGSLQHDIIKQYQRHFRYTIDGRLIDVTVEVA' A
#
# COMPACT_ATOMS: atom_id res chain seq x y z
N MET A 1 10.79 5.34 -13.38
CA MET A 1 11.59 4.79 -12.27
C MET A 1 10.92 3.53 -11.75
N LYS A 2 11.70 2.58 -11.23
CA LYS A 2 11.15 1.35 -10.65
C LYS A 2 11.16 1.46 -9.13
N TYR A 3 10.06 1.08 -8.51
CA TYR A 3 9.91 1.12 -7.05
C TYR A 3 9.53 -0.26 -6.51
N ALA A 4 10.09 -0.61 -5.37
CA ALA A 4 9.67 -1.72 -4.52
C ALA A 4 8.69 -1.17 -3.49
N CYS A 5 7.48 -1.72 -3.47
CA CYS A 5 6.41 -1.31 -2.58
C CYS A 5 6.12 -2.42 -1.58
N ILE A 6 5.99 -2.05 -0.31
CA ILE A 6 5.57 -2.93 0.78
C ILE A 6 4.34 -2.31 1.43
N VAL A 7 3.24 -3.05 1.47
CA VAL A 7 1.99 -2.62 2.10
C VAL A 7 1.66 -3.57 3.23
N GLU A 8 1.52 -3.03 4.44
CA GLU A 8 1.09 -3.78 5.61
C GLU A 8 -0.35 -3.41 5.98
N PHE A 9 -1.19 -4.42 6.20
CA PHE A 9 -2.59 -4.19 6.57
C PHE A 9 -3.16 -5.34 7.40
N TYR A 10 -4.22 -5.07 8.15
CA TYR A 10 -5.08 -6.08 8.77
C TYR A 10 -6.26 -6.39 7.85
N HIS A 11 -6.61 -7.67 7.76
CA HIS A 11 -7.86 -8.16 7.16
C HIS A 11 -8.17 -9.55 7.72
N GLY A 12 -9.43 -9.86 8.05
CA GLY A 12 -9.81 -11.14 8.65
C GLY A 12 -9.22 -11.37 10.03
N GLY A 13 -8.94 -10.31 10.80
CA GLY A 13 -8.25 -10.41 12.10
C GLY A 13 -6.77 -10.84 12.02
N LYS A 14 -6.17 -10.83 10.83
CA LYS A 14 -4.77 -11.21 10.59
C LYS A 14 -3.99 -10.08 9.94
N LYS A 15 -2.70 -9.98 10.27
CA LYS A 15 -1.77 -9.06 9.62
C LYS A 15 -1.29 -9.67 8.30
N HIS A 16 -1.32 -8.88 7.24
CA HIS A 16 -0.85 -9.23 5.90
C HIS A 16 0.25 -8.27 5.47
N ILE A 17 1.18 -8.78 4.66
CA ILE A 17 2.25 -8.00 4.04
C ILE A 17 2.23 -8.31 2.55
N GLN A 18 1.94 -7.29 1.73
CA GLN A 18 1.95 -7.41 0.28
C GLN A 18 3.17 -6.68 -0.28
N ARG A 19 3.93 -7.39 -1.13
CA ARG A 19 5.12 -6.85 -1.79
C ARG A 19 4.91 -6.88 -3.30
N PHE A 20 5.21 -5.78 -3.96
CA PHE A 20 5.12 -5.66 -5.41
C PHE A 20 6.05 -4.59 -5.94
N THR A 21 6.31 -4.62 -7.24
CA THR A 21 7.12 -3.60 -7.93
C THR A 21 6.25 -2.80 -8.88
N VAL A 22 6.50 -1.49 -8.98
CA VAL A 22 5.80 -0.59 -9.88
C VAL A 22 6.81 0.21 -10.69
N GLU A 23 6.57 0.32 -12.00
CA GLU A 23 7.28 1.27 -12.86
C GLU A 23 6.38 2.47 -13.10
N THR A 24 6.85 3.65 -12.71
CA THR A 24 6.11 4.90 -12.87
C THR A 24 7.07 6.09 -12.98
N GLU A 25 6.59 7.16 -13.59
CA GLU A 25 7.27 8.47 -13.64
C GLU A 25 6.98 9.31 -12.39
N LEU A 26 6.01 8.89 -11.57
CA LEU A 26 5.65 9.55 -10.33
C LEU A 26 6.77 9.47 -9.28
N SER A 27 6.80 10.47 -8.41
CA SER A 27 7.67 10.44 -7.22
C SER A 27 7.24 9.35 -6.24
N SER A 28 8.16 8.86 -5.42
CA SER A 28 7.85 7.87 -4.36
C SER A 28 6.75 8.35 -3.41
N GLY A 29 6.74 9.64 -3.06
CA GLY A 29 5.70 10.23 -2.20
C GLY A 29 4.31 10.26 -2.86
N SER A 30 4.24 10.58 -4.15
CA SER A 30 3.00 10.51 -4.93
C SER A 30 2.48 9.08 -5.03
N LEU A 31 3.38 8.12 -5.33
CA LEU A 31 3.04 6.70 -5.40
C LEU A 31 2.56 6.18 -4.04
N GLN A 32 3.24 6.52 -2.95
CA GLN A 32 2.84 6.16 -1.60
C GLN A 32 1.45 6.71 -1.27
N HIS A 33 1.17 7.97 -1.61
CA HIS A 33 -0.13 8.59 -1.40
C HIS A 33 -1.25 7.86 -2.16
N ASP A 34 -1.02 7.51 -3.43
CA ASP A 34 -2.00 6.80 -4.25
C ASP A 34 -2.29 5.40 -3.69
N ILE A 35 -1.25 4.66 -3.28
CA ILE A 35 -1.41 3.36 -2.62
C ILE A 35 -2.23 3.51 -1.35
N ILE A 36 -1.89 4.45 -0.46
CA ILE A 36 -2.63 4.70 0.78
C ILE A 36 -4.11 4.96 0.48
N LYS A 37 -4.40 5.86 -0.47
CA LYS A 37 -5.76 6.23 -0.85
C LYS A 37 -6.55 5.05 -1.40
N GLN A 38 -5.91 4.19 -2.19
CA GLN A 38 -6.55 2.99 -2.73
C GLN A 38 -6.90 1.98 -1.64
N TYR A 39 -5.96 1.66 -0.74
CA TYR A 39 -6.20 0.72 0.36
C TYR A 39 -7.20 1.26 1.38
N GLN A 40 -7.13 2.55 1.73
CA GLN A 40 -8.13 3.17 2.60
C GLN A 40 -9.55 3.11 2.00
N ARG A 41 -9.68 3.32 0.67
CA ARG A 41 -10.96 3.15 -0.02
C ARG A 41 -11.45 1.71 0.02
N HIS A 42 -10.55 0.75 -0.19
CA HIS A 42 -10.88 -0.67 -0.14
C HIS A 42 -11.37 -1.07 1.27
N PHE A 43 -10.68 -0.61 2.31
CA PHE A 43 -11.01 -0.96 3.69
C PHE A 43 -12.18 -0.18 4.29
N ARG A 44 -12.59 0.94 3.68
CA ARG A 44 -13.70 1.76 4.17
C ARG A 44 -15.00 0.97 4.38
N TYR A 45 -15.21 -0.08 3.59
CA TYR A 45 -16.42 -0.91 3.61
C TYR A 45 -16.20 -2.30 4.23
N THR A 46 -15.01 -2.57 4.76
CA THR A 46 -14.69 -3.81 5.47
C THR A 46 -14.66 -3.54 6.98
N ILE A 47 -15.35 -4.38 7.75
CA ILE A 47 -15.44 -4.23 9.23
C ILE A 47 -14.07 -4.50 9.89
N ASP A 48 -13.22 -5.30 9.25
CA ASP A 48 -11.98 -5.86 9.77
C ASP A 48 -10.72 -5.44 8.99
N GLY A 49 -10.88 -4.57 7.98
CA GLY A 49 -9.80 -4.07 7.15
C GLY A 49 -9.17 -2.81 7.72
N ARG A 50 -7.85 -2.76 7.84
CA ARG A 50 -7.12 -1.56 8.27
C ARG A 50 -5.73 -1.50 7.65
N LEU A 51 -5.41 -0.41 6.97
CA LEU A 51 -4.05 -0.12 6.52
C LEU A 51 -3.15 0.22 7.74
N ILE A 52 -1.97 -0.40 7.81
CA ILE A 52 -0.98 -0.19 8.88
C ILE A 52 0.12 0.74 8.38
N ASP A 53 0.80 0.36 7.31
CA ASP A 53 1.93 1.10 6.76
C ASP A 53 2.10 0.86 5.25
N VAL A 54 2.75 1.81 4.57
CA VAL A 54 3.12 1.72 3.16
C VAL A 54 4.54 2.24 3.01
N THR A 55 5.46 1.37 2.60
CA THR A 55 6.85 1.70 2.29
C THR A 55 7.07 1.66 0.79
N VAL A 56 7.74 2.68 0.25
CA VAL A 56 8.09 2.78 -1.17
C VAL A 56 9.58 3.10 -1.26
N GLU A 57 10.34 2.19 -1.85
CA GLU A 57 11.79 2.31 -2.05
C GLU A 57 12.14 2.21 -3.52
N VAL A 58 13.24 2.83 -3.96
CA VAL A 58 13.73 2.67 -5.33
C VAL A 58 14.25 1.24 -5.49
N ALA A 59 13.80 0.55 -6.54
CA ALA A 59 14.14 -0.84 -6.83
C ALA A 59 15.30 -0.99 -7.82
#